data_AF-A0A1C3HEG2-F1
#
_entry.id   AF-A0A1C3HEG2-F1
#
_cell.length_a   1.000
_cell.length_b   1.000
_cell.length_c   1.000
_cell.angle_alpha   90.00
_cell.angle_beta   90.00
_cell.angle_gamma   90.00
#
_symmetry.space_group_name_H-M   'P 1'
#
loop_
_entity.id
_entity.type
_entity.pdbx_description
1 polymer ?
#
loop_
_entity_poly.entity_id
_entity_poly.type
_entity_poly.pdbx_seq_one_letter_code
_entity_poly.pdbx_strand_id
1 'polypeptide(L)'
;MSQMIYKRGGDTLVWGLKAHVKVIEADELEAHLAEGWLDHPSKLFEPEPEPEPEPEPEPEPEPVKKQRKSKTPSENADEFV
;
A
#
# COMPACT_ATOMS: atom_id res chain seq x y z
N MET A 1 5.94 -23.78 20.51
CA MET A 1 5.46 -22.39 20.39
C MET A 1 3.96 -22.46 20.20
N SER A 2 3.19 -21.71 20.99
CA SER A 2 1.74 -21.69 20.85
C SER A 2 1.33 -20.65 19.80
N GLN A 3 0.51 -21.07 18.85
CA GLN A 3 0.03 -20.28 17.73
C GLN A 3 -1.46 -19.97 17.92
N MET A 4 -1.88 -18.75 17.57
CA MET A 4 -3.31 -18.39 17.55
C MET A 4 -3.87 -18.63 16.16
N ILE A 5 -4.98 -19.35 16.07
CA ILE A 5 -5.70 -19.63 14.84
C ILE A 5 -7.11 -19.04 14.85
N TYR A 6 -7.62 -18.75 13.66
CA TYR A 6 -8.82 -17.97 13.42
C TYR A 6 -9.72 -18.68 12.40
N LYS A 7 -11.02 -18.80 12.65
CA LYS A 7 -11.95 -19.41 11.68
C LYS A 7 -13.19 -18.56 11.51
N ARG A 8 -13.67 -18.38 10.27
CA ARG A 8 -14.83 -17.55 9.95
C ARG A 8 -16.12 -18.16 10.52
N GLY A 9 -17.00 -17.33 11.10
CA GLY A 9 -18.29 -17.77 11.65
C GLY A 9 -18.27 -18.16 13.13
N GLY A 10 -17.57 -17.39 13.98
CA GLY A 10 -17.59 -17.58 15.43
C GLY A 10 -18.24 -16.46 16.20
N ASP A 11 -18.23 -16.54 17.53
CA ASP A 11 -18.81 -15.52 18.41
C ASP A 11 -17.84 -14.35 18.70
N THR A 12 -16.53 -14.53 18.47
CA THR A 12 -15.54 -13.50 18.75
C THR A 12 -15.49 -12.49 17.61
N LEU A 13 -15.67 -11.20 17.93
CA LEU A 13 -15.47 -10.12 16.97
C LEU A 13 -13.96 -9.85 16.80
N VAL A 14 -13.39 -10.34 15.71
CA VAL A 14 -12.01 -10.08 15.30
C VAL A 14 -12.06 -9.08 14.14
N TRP A 15 -11.60 -7.86 14.38
CA TRP A 15 -11.67 -6.75 13.41
C TRP A 15 -13.07 -6.54 12.80
N GLY A 16 -14.12 -6.65 13.62
CA GLY A 16 -15.51 -6.45 13.19
C GLY A 16 -16.12 -7.66 12.46
N LEU A 17 -15.36 -8.73 12.23
CA LEU A 17 -15.86 -10.00 11.70
C LEU A 17 -15.99 -11.03 12.82
N LYS A 18 -17.10 -11.77 12.78
CA LYS A 18 -17.39 -12.88 13.68
C LYS A 18 -16.53 -14.10 13.34
N ALA A 19 -15.53 -14.40 14.17
CA ALA A 19 -14.57 -15.48 13.99
C ALA A 19 -14.37 -16.29 15.28
N HIS A 20 -13.99 -17.55 15.14
CA HIS A 20 -13.51 -18.40 16.23
C HIS A 20 -12.02 -18.16 16.42
N VAL A 21 -11.58 -17.92 17.66
CA VAL A 21 -10.16 -17.80 18.03
C VAL A 21 -9.79 -18.99 18.90
N LYS A 22 -8.75 -19.74 18.54
CA LYS A 22 -8.18 -20.83 19.35
C LYS A 22 -6.68 -20.64 19.47
N VAL A 23 -6.13 -20.91 20.65
CA VAL A 23 -4.68 -21.01 20.87
C VAL A 23 -4.33 -22.50 20.86
N ILE A 24 -3.45 -22.90 19.96
CA ILE A 24 -3.01 -24.29 19.77
C ILE A 24 -1.49 -24.37 19.76
N GLU A 25 -0.94 -25.58 19.79
CA GLU A 25 0.50 -25.77 19.59
C GLU A 25 0.86 -25.81 18.10
N ALA A 26 2.13 -25.53 17.76
CA ALA A 26 2.60 -25.55 16.38
C ALA A 26 2.38 -26.90 15.66
N ASP A 27 2.36 -28.01 16.39
CA ASP A 27 2.10 -29.36 15.85
C ASP A 27 0.64 -29.54 15.39
N GLU A 28 -0.30 -28.87 16.06
CA GLU A 28 -1.73 -28.93 15.74
C GLU A 28 -2.13 -27.91 14.67
N LEU A 29 -1.22 -27.00 14.27
CA LEU A 29 -1.50 -25.91 13.33
C LEU A 29 -1.93 -26.44 11.97
N GLU A 30 -1.18 -27.38 11.41
CA GLU A 30 -1.44 -27.93 10.08
C GLU A 30 -2.77 -28.69 10.01
N ALA A 31 -3.13 -29.43 11.07
CA ALA A 31 -4.41 -30.12 11.17
C ALA A 31 -5.58 -29.11 11.16
N HIS A 32 -5.46 -28.03 11.92
CA HIS A 32 -6.49 -26.98 11.95
C HIS A 32 -6.51 -26.16 10.65
N LEU A 33 -5.37 -25.88 10.02
CA LEU A 33 -5.30 -25.23 8.71
C LEU A 33 -6.04 -26.07 7.63
N ALA A 34 -5.85 -27.39 7.63
CA ALA A 34 -6.57 -28.30 6.73
C ALA A 34 -8.09 -28.33 6.99
N GLU A 35 -8.50 -28.09 8.23
CA GLU A 35 -9.90 -28.01 8.66
C GLU A 35 -10.55 -26.62 8.39
N GLY A 36 -9.80 -25.73 7.72
CA GLY A 36 -10.24 -24.39 7.33
C GLY A 36 -10.08 -23.33 8.41
N TRP A 37 -9.17 -23.54 9.37
CA TRP A 37 -8.69 -22.47 10.25
C TRP A 37 -7.58 -21.67 9.56
N LEU A 38 -7.34 -20.46 10.04
CA LEU A 38 -6.37 -19.51 9.52
C LEU A 38 -5.33 -19.22 10.59
N ASP A 39 -4.05 -19.22 10.24
CA ASP A 39 -2.95 -18.93 11.16
C ASP A 39 -2.85 -17.44 11.55
N HIS A 40 -3.51 -16.57 10.79
CA HIS A 40 -3.48 -15.13 11.00
C HIS A 40 -4.88 -14.53 10.82
N PRO A 41 -5.29 -13.58 11.67
CA PRO A 41 -6.58 -12.93 11.53
C PRO A 41 -6.66 -12.09 10.24
N SER A 42 -5.52 -11.79 9.59
CA SER A 42 -5.47 -11.03 8.33
C SER A 42 -6.12 -11.79 7.18
N LYS A 43 -5.98 -13.12 7.16
CA LYS A 43 -6.63 -13.98 6.14
C LYS A 43 -8.16 -13.98 6.25
N LEU A 44 -8.73 -13.59 7.40
CA LEU A 44 -10.18 -13.37 7.50
C LEU A 44 -10.62 -12.15 6.68
N PHE A 45 -9.69 -11.22 6.45
CA PHE A 45 -9.92 -9.93 5.83
C PHE A 45 -9.33 -9.82 4.42
N GLU A 46 -8.37 -10.66 4.01
CA GLU A 46 -7.77 -10.64 2.66
C GLU A 46 -8.83 -10.90 1.57
N PRO A 47 -9.28 -9.89 0.80
CA PRO A 47 -9.61 -10.13 -0.60
C PRO A 47 -8.31 -10.52 -1.33
N GLU A 48 -8.42 -11.25 -2.44
CA GLU A 48 -7.31 -11.52 -3.38
C GLU A 48 -6.37 -10.31 -3.49
N PRO A 49 -5.03 -10.49 -3.41
CA PRO A 49 -4.09 -9.37 -3.40
C PRO A 49 -4.35 -8.46 -4.59
N GLU A 50 -4.54 -7.16 -4.34
CA GLU A 50 -4.58 -6.16 -5.42
C GLU A 50 -3.31 -6.31 -6.27
N PRO A 51 -3.43 -6.31 -7.61
CA PRO A 51 -2.31 -6.56 -8.52
C PRO A 51 -1.18 -5.56 -8.21
N GLU A 52 0.07 -6.05 -8.19
CA GLU A 52 1.26 -5.23 -7.95
C GLU A 52 1.20 -3.91 -8.74
N PRO A 53 1.56 -2.78 -8.12
CA PRO A 53 1.54 -1.48 -8.80
C PRO A 53 2.46 -1.52 -10.03
N GLU A 54 1.92 -1.13 -11.19
CA GLU A 54 2.69 -1.03 -12.44
C GLU A 54 3.96 -0.18 -12.22
N PRO A 55 5.11 -0.59 -12.80
CA PRO A 55 6.37 0.11 -12.61
C PRO A 55 6.26 1.56 -13.09
N GLU A 56 6.70 2.50 -12.25
CA GLU A 56 6.71 3.93 -12.57
C GLU A 56 7.48 4.21 -13.88
N PRO A 57 6.94 5.07 -14.77
CA PRO A 57 7.61 5.43 -16.02
C PRO A 57 8.93 6.14 -15.73
N GLU A 58 10.00 5.70 -16.40
CA GLU A 58 11.33 6.30 -16.34
C GLU A 58 11.27 7.82 -16.60
N PRO A 59 11.94 8.65 -15.79
CA PRO A 59 11.94 10.10 -15.98
C PRO A 59 12.65 10.48 -17.28
N GLU A 60 11.92 11.18 -18.17
CA GLU A 60 12.48 11.79 -19.38
C GLU A 60 13.61 12.80 -19.03
N PRO A 61 14.79 12.71 -19.68
CA PRO A 61 15.90 13.62 -19.39
C PRO A 61 15.66 15.04 -19.92
N GLU A 62 16.18 15.98 -19.12
CA GLU A 62 16.04 17.43 -19.17
C GLU A 62 16.37 18.09 -20.53
N PRO A 63 15.78 19.29 -20.77
CA PRO A 63 16.61 20.36 -21.31
C PRO A 63 16.60 21.59 -20.39
N VAL A 64 17.65 21.72 -19.59
CA VAL A 64 18.05 22.98 -18.95
C VAL A 64 18.43 24.00 -20.03
N LYS A 65 17.44 24.66 -20.61
CA LYS A 65 17.63 25.71 -21.62
C LYS A 65 16.88 26.95 -21.22
N LYS A 66 17.63 27.91 -20.65
CA LYS A 66 17.70 29.34 -21.03
C LYS A 66 18.01 30.21 -19.82
N GLN A 67 19.27 30.25 -19.41
CA GLN A 67 19.80 31.44 -18.76
C GLN A 67 20.37 32.37 -19.84
N ARG A 68 19.47 32.96 -20.65
CA ARG A 68 19.82 34.08 -21.54
C ARG A 68 19.18 35.34 -20.98
N LYS A 69 19.95 36.02 -20.13
CA LYS A 69 20.28 37.44 -20.26
C LYS A 69 19.21 38.27 -20.99
N SER A 70 18.40 39.02 -20.26
CA SER A 70 18.21 40.48 -20.47
C SER A 70 17.03 40.96 -19.62
N LYS A 71 17.36 41.83 -18.67
CA LYS A 71 16.41 42.78 -18.11
C LYS A 71 15.86 43.59 -19.28
N THR A 72 14.56 43.54 -19.48
CA THR A 72 13.84 44.45 -20.37
C THR A 72 14.10 45.90 -19.92
N PRO A 73 14.23 46.82 -20.89
CA PRO A 73 14.81 48.13 -20.67
C PRO A 73 13.85 49.05 -19.91
N SER A 74 14.43 49.89 -19.05
CA SER A 74 13.84 51.16 -18.62
C SER A 74 13.53 52.00 -19.85
N GLU A 75 12.31 51.86 -20.34
CA GLU A 75 11.28 52.90 -20.33
C GLU A 75 11.74 54.36 -20.58
N ASN A 76 11.25 54.89 -21.72
CA ASN A 76 10.87 56.28 -22.05
C ASN A 76 12.00 57.34 -22.18
N ALA A 77 11.94 58.37 -23.03
CA ALA A 77 11.13 58.75 -24.19
C ALA A 77 11.73 60.10 -24.65
N ASP A 78 12.33 60.20 -25.84
CA ASP A 78 12.83 61.42 -26.51
C ASP A 78 13.55 60.99 -27.81
N GLU A 79 13.67 61.67 -28.94
CA GLU A 79 13.45 63.07 -29.29
C GLU A 79 13.42 63.16 -30.84
N PHE A 80 12.66 64.11 -31.36
CA PHE A 80 12.67 64.60 -32.74
C PHE A 80 13.23 66.04 -32.66
N VAL A 81 14.43 66.30 -33.20
CA VAL A 81 14.86 67.54 -33.87
C VAL A 81 16.33 67.46 -34.28
#